data_AF-W0ED78-F1
#
_entry.id   AF-W0ED78-F1
#
_cell.length_a   1.000
_cell.length_b   1.000
_cell.length_c   1.000
_cell.angle_alpha   90.00
_cell.angle_beta   90.00
_cell.angle_gamma   90.00
#
_symmetry.space_group_name_H-M   'P 1'
#
loop_
_entity.id
_entity.type
_entity.pdbx_description
1 polymer ?
#
loop_
_entity_poly.entity_id
_entity_poly.type
_entity_poly.pdbx_seq_one_letter_code
_entity_poly.pdbx_strand_id
1 'polypeptide(L)'
;MKRRRNVLILLSLLGLVAIVLFGCNQQQTTPQQVVNQAANMLTAATYVGNDTCQGCHANKFNVVPNTGHFKSFKPLSDYPMAQTLGPITVFDAVNTDKPTSATIDLSKNTTYGVMMDDYIVAQAPAGFKDKYYRVAAVEKAGDKWNIKSASQKDIDKDGKADWVAESAQTCVNCHASGVPSGSPTAGFSCESCHGPGSVHANATYADKKTTMKLSTAEESCINCHKSDPVKDKDGNFVTDNHHGTRNFFASKHAQTGEINGCLTCHGPHKANASGVLLKKDTPLEICNDCHEGKLDQAKIDQIMWKNPSDAYGHITRDHSFTAMKYADLGDDPATKPIEIKNQTMIDLIKKSLPELAK
;
A
#
# COMPACT_ATOMS: atom_id res chain seq x y z
N MET A 1 -65.77 49.14 -19.48
CA MET A 1 -65.40 47.71 -19.33
C MET A 1 -64.34 47.21 -20.33
N LYS A 2 -64.37 47.60 -21.63
CA LYS A 2 -63.36 47.14 -22.62
C LYS A 2 -61.90 47.54 -22.32
N ARG A 3 -61.64 48.75 -21.78
CA ARG A 3 -60.28 49.25 -21.49
C ARG A 3 -59.55 48.46 -20.38
N ARG A 4 -60.26 48.02 -19.34
CA ARG A 4 -59.70 47.19 -18.24
C ARG A 4 -59.37 45.76 -18.71
N ARG A 5 -60.16 45.21 -19.63
CA ARG A 5 -59.94 43.85 -20.19
C ARG A 5 -58.69 43.80 -21.06
N ASN A 6 -58.41 44.85 -21.83
CA ASN A 6 -57.22 44.91 -22.68
C ASN A 6 -55.92 45.13 -21.88
N VAL A 7 -55.98 45.85 -20.75
CA VAL A 7 -54.82 46.04 -19.85
C VAL A 7 -54.49 44.74 -19.10
N LEU A 8 -55.49 43.99 -18.66
CA LEU A 8 -55.29 42.67 -18.03
C LEU A 8 -54.70 41.65 -19.01
N ILE A 9 -55.15 41.65 -20.27
CA ILE A 9 -54.60 40.76 -21.32
C ILE A 9 -53.13 41.11 -21.63
N LEU A 10 -52.79 42.39 -21.74
CA LEU A 10 -51.41 42.85 -21.94
C LEU A 10 -50.49 42.51 -20.76
N LEU A 11 -50.96 42.65 -19.52
CA LEU A 11 -50.19 42.27 -18.32
C LEU A 11 -49.99 40.75 -18.22
N SER A 12 -51.00 39.95 -18.60
CA SER A 12 -50.84 38.48 -18.66
C SER A 12 -49.88 38.03 -19.77
N LEU A 13 -49.85 38.72 -20.92
CA LEU A 13 -48.91 38.44 -22.01
C LEU A 13 -47.48 38.84 -21.64
N LEU A 14 -47.28 39.99 -20.97
CA LEU A 14 -45.98 40.42 -20.45
C LEU A 14 -45.47 39.49 -19.33
N GLY A 15 -46.35 39.00 -18.46
CA GLY A 15 -46.01 38.00 -17.44
C GLY A 15 -45.61 36.64 -18.05
N LEU A 16 -46.30 36.20 -19.11
CA LEU A 16 -45.95 34.95 -19.80
C LEU A 16 -44.60 35.05 -20.53
N VAL A 17 -44.33 36.19 -21.17
CA VAL A 17 -43.04 36.44 -21.86
C VAL A 17 -41.87 36.53 -20.88
N ALA A 18 -42.08 37.11 -19.69
CA ALA A 18 -41.05 37.15 -18.64
C ALA A 18 -40.73 35.75 -18.09
N ILE A 19 -41.73 34.86 -17.99
CA ILE A 19 -41.54 33.46 -17.52
C ILE A 19 -40.81 32.61 -18.59
N VAL A 20 -41.09 32.83 -19.88
CA VAL A 20 -40.40 32.15 -20.99
C VAL A 20 -38.95 32.63 -21.13
N LEU A 21 -38.67 33.92 -20.90
CA LEU A 21 -37.32 34.47 -20.97
C LEU A 21 -36.44 34.10 -19.75
N PHE A 22 -37.02 33.92 -18.56
CA PHE A 22 -36.28 33.42 -17.39
C PHE A 22 -36.09 31.89 -17.40
N GLY A 23 -37.00 31.13 -18.01
CA GLY A 23 -36.93 29.66 -18.07
C GLY A 23 -35.85 29.10 -19.00
N CYS A 24 -35.35 29.88 -19.95
CA CYS A 24 -34.34 29.45 -20.93
C CYS A 24 -32.89 29.73 -20.54
N ASN A 25 -32.63 30.39 -19.40
CA ASN A 25 -31.27 30.76 -18.97
C ASN A 25 -30.75 29.96 -17.77
N GLN A 26 -31.46 28.91 -17.32
CA GLN A 26 -30.82 27.88 -16.52
C GLN A 26 -30.05 26.97 -17.48
N GLN A 27 -28.74 27.24 -17.57
CA GLN A 27 -27.77 26.38 -18.20
C GLN A 27 -27.88 24.98 -17.55
N GLN A 28 -28.66 24.09 -18.15
CA GLN A 28 -28.71 22.69 -17.73
C GLN A 28 -27.31 22.13 -17.95
N THR A 29 -26.59 21.89 -16.84
CA THR A 29 -25.31 21.18 -16.88
C THR A 29 -25.56 19.83 -17.52
N THR A 30 -24.97 19.61 -18.69
CA THR A 30 -25.09 18.33 -19.37
C THR A 30 -24.50 17.22 -18.51
N PRO A 31 -24.98 15.96 -18.59
CA PRO A 31 -24.39 14.84 -17.87
C PRO A 31 -22.88 14.73 -18.10
N GLN A 32 -22.41 15.07 -19.30
CA GLN A 32 -21.00 15.16 -19.66
C GLN A 32 -20.22 16.22 -18.85
N GLN A 33 -20.81 17.40 -18.61
CA GLN A 33 -20.18 18.46 -17.81
C GLN A 33 -20.12 18.12 -16.32
N VAL A 34 -21.13 17.42 -15.79
CA VAL A 34 -21.12 16.90 -14.41
C VAL A 34 -20.04 15.83 -14.24
N VAL A 35 -19.91 14.92 -15.22
CA VAL A 35 -18.82 13.92 -15.24
C VAL A 35 -17.45 14.58 -15.36
N ASN A 36 -17.30 15.61 -16.18
CA ASN A 36 -16.03 16.32 -16.35
C ASN A 36 -15.65 17.16 -15.11
N GLN A 37 -16.63 17.77 -14.42
CA GLN A 37 -16.37 18.46 -13.15
C GLN A 37 -16.01 17.48 -12.03
N ALA A 38 -16.73 16.36 -11.92
CA ALA A 38 -16.38 15.31 -10.96
C ALA A 38 -14.98 14.71 -11.24
N ALA A 39 -14.64 14.50 -12.52
CA ALA A 39 -13.32 14.05 -12.94
C ALA A 39 -12.21 15.09 -12.63
N ASN A 40 -12.47 16.38 -12.85
CA ASN A 40 -11.52 17.45 -12.52
C ASN A 40 -11.37 17.71 -11.01
N MET A 41 -12.37 17.40 -10.19
CA MET A 41 -12.22 17.44 -8.73
C MET A 41 -11.40 16.26 -8.20
N LEU A 42 -11.52 15.08 -8.82
CA LEU A 42 -10.73 13.88 -8.48
C LEU A 42 -9.24 14.04 -8.81
N THR A 43 -8.88 14.81 -9.84
CA THR A 43 -7.47 15.12 -10.15
C THR A 43 -6.82 16.14 -9.21
N ALA A 44 -7.63 16.85 -8.41
CA ALA A 44 -7.18 17.76 -7.35
C ALA A 44 -7.26 17.13 -5.93
N ALA A 45 -7.63 15.85 -5.83
CA ALA A 45 -7.81 15.20 -4.54
C ALA A 45 -6.47 15.01 -3.81
N THR A 46 -6.38 15.53 -2.60
CA THR A 46 -5.25 15.36 -1.67
C THR A 46 -5.55 14.36 -0.57
N TYR A 47 -4.48 13.85 0.05
CA TYR A 47 -4.52 13.00 1.24
C TYR A 47 -4.82 13.85 2.49
N VAL A 48 -5.73 13.37 3.34
CA VAL A 48 -6.19 14.08 4.55
C VAL A 48 -5.88 13.35 5.86
N GLY A 49 -5.28 12.15 5.77
CA GLY A 49 -4.89 11.36 6.94
C GLY A 49 -6.06 10.68 7.65
N ASN A 50 -5.72 9.75 8.54
CA ASN A 50 -6.68 8.85 9.19
C ASN A 50 -7.68 9.58 10.11
N ASP A 51 -7.23 10.62 10.82
CA ASP A 51 -8.05 11.31 11.83
C ASP A 51 -9.32 11.94 11.22
N THR A 52 -9.22 12.41 9.97
CA THR A 52 -10.35 12.95 9.21
C THR A 52 -11.47 11.91 9.03
N CYS A 53 -11.12 10.62 8.94
CA CYS A 53 -12.06 9.54 8.69
C CYS A 53 -12.82 9.13 9.96
N GLN A 54 -12.23 9.31 11.15
CA GLN A 54 -12.75 8.79 12.42
C GLN A 54 -14.17 9.32 12.72
N GLY A 55 -14.44 10.59 12.44
CA GLY A 55 -15.71 11.24 12.76
C GLY A 55 -16.94 10.59 12.11
N CYS A 56 -16.78 9.99 10.92
CA CYS A 56 -17.86 9.31 10.21
C CYS A 56 -17.72 7.77 10.23
N HIS A 57 -16.51 7.24 10.37
CA HIS A 57 -16.20 5.81 10.30
C HIS A 57 -15.66 5.23 11.61
N ALA A 58 -16.19 5.68 12.76
CA ALA A 58 -15.72 5.29 14.10
C ALA A 58 -15.58 3.77 14.29
N ASN A 59 -16.57 3.00 13.84
CA ASN A 59 -16.52 1.53 13.97
C ASN A 59 -15.34 0.89 13.24
N LYS A 60 -14.94 1.43 12.07
CA LYS A 60 -13.79 0.93 11.32
C LYS A 60 -12.49 1.42 11.92
N PHE A 61 -12.46 2.68 12.36
CA PHE A 61 -11.31 3.28 13.03
C PHE A 61 -10.93 2.56 14.33
N ASN A 62 -11.89 1.95 15.03
CA ASN A 62 -11.59 1.21 16.26
C ASN A 62 -10.99 -0.18 16.04
N VAL A 63 -11.05 -0.72 14.82
CA VAL A 63 -10.64 -2.10 14.52
C VAL A 63 -9.46 -2.19 13.56
N VAL A 64 -9.42 -1.30 12.57
CA VAL A 64 -8.39 -1.30 11.52
C VAL A 64 -6.97 -1.02 12.07
N PRO A 65 -6.76 -0.12 13.04
CA PRO A 65 -5.45 0.07 13.67
C PRO A 65 -4.88 -1.18 14.37
N ASN A 66 -5.71 -2.18 14.68
CA ASN A 66 -5.23 -3.42 15.28
C ASN A 66 -4.58 -4.38 14.27
N THR A 67 -4.74 -4.11 12.98
CA THR A 67 -4.22 -4.93 11.88
C THR A 67 -2.70 -4.77 11.72
N GLY A 68 -2.03 -5.81 11.21
CA GLY A 68 -0.60 -5.76 10.89
C GLY A 68 -0.26 -4.67 9.86
N HIS A 69 -1.18 -4.35 8.94
CA HIS A 69 -1.00 -3.26 7.98
C HIS A 69 -0.81 -1.91 8.68
N PHE A 70 -1.70 -1.56 9.60
CA PHE A 70 -1.59 -0.29 10.35
C PHE A 70 -0.40 -0.28 11.30
N LYS A 71 0.05 -1.44 11.77
CA LYS A 71 1.23 -1.59 12.64
C LYS A 71 2.55 -1.67 11.88
N SER A 72 2.52 -1.77 10.55
CA SER A 72 3.72 -1.86 9.71
C SER A 72 4.61 -0.63 9.78
N PHE A 73 4.08 0.50 10.25
CA PHE A 73 4.85 1.70 10.50
C PHE A 73 4.22 2.52 11.62
N LYS A 74 5.04 2.86 12.61
CA LYS A 74 4.61 3.61 13.80
C LYS A 74 5.52 4.80 14.03
N PRO A 75 5.02 5.90 14.60
CA PRO A 75 5.87 7.03 14.95
C PRO A 75 6.92 6.60 15.99
N LEU A 76 8.10 7.23 15.94
CA LEU A 76 9.20 6.91 16.86
C LEU A 76 8.81 7.12 18.34
N SER A 77 7.84 8.00 18.61
CA SER A 77 7.28 8.25 19.94
C SER A 77 6.61 7.03 20.59
N ASP A 78 6.19 6.04 19.79
CA ASP A 78 5.55 4.82 20.30
C ASP A 78 6.56 3.83 20.90
N TYR A 79 7.86 4.13 20.79
CA TYR A 79 8.95 3.29 21.23
C TYR A 79 9.65 3.96 22.41
N PRO A 80 9.32 3.58 23.67
CA PRO A 80 9.98 4.16 24.84
C PRO A 80 11.46 3.75 24.86
N MET A 81 12.34 4.69 24.56
CA MET A 81 13.78 4.43 24.45
C MET A 81 14.46 4.29 25.81
N ALA A 82 15.40 3.35 25.93
CA ALA A 82 16.28 3.22 27.09
C ALA A 82 17.36 4.30 27.11
N GLN A 83 17.77 4.77 25.93
CA GLN A 83 18.73 5.85 25.73
C GLN A 83 18.06 7.17 25.32
N THR A 84 18.76 8.28 25.55
CA THR A 84 18.36 9.58 24.99
C THR A 84 18.62 9.59 23.49
N LEU A 85 17.63 10.02 22.71
CA LEU A 85 17.77 10.22 21.26
C LEU A 85 18.69 11.40 20.98
N GLY A 86 19.53 11.29 19.96
CA GLY A 86 20.49 12.32 19.59
C GLY A 86 21.09 12.13 18.21
N PRO A 87 22.18 12.86 17.90
CA PRO A 87 22.86 12.76 16.62
C PRO A 87 23.55 11.41 16.43
N ILE A 88 23.37 10.85 15.24
CA ILE A 88 24.05 9.65 14.75
C ILE A 88 24.73 10.00 13.43
N THR A 89 25.91 9.46 13.17
CA THR A 89 26.57 9.61 11.86
C THR A 89 26.35 8.34 11.07
N VAL A 90 25.85 8.48 9.84
CA VAL A 90 25.58 7.36 8.94
C VAL A 90 26.26 7.58 7.59
N PHE A 91 26.69 6.49 6.97
CA PHE A 91 27.20 6.45 5.61
C PHE A 91 26.14 5.95 4.63
N ASP A 92 26.12 6.52 3.43
CA ASP A 92 25.21 6.13 2.35
C ASP A 92 25.65 4.79 1.73
N ALA A 93 24.86 3.73 1.90
CA ALA A 93 25.12 2.43 1.28
C ALA A 93 25.01 2.44 -0.25
N VAL A 94 24.27 3.42 -0.81
CA VAL A 94 23.88 3.46 -2.23
C VAL A 94 24.89 4.28 -3.04
N ASN A 95 25.58 5.22 -2.40
CA ASN A 95 26.62 6.01 -3.03
C ASN A 95 27.94 5.24 -3.04
N THR A 96 28.18 4.50 -4.12
CA THR A 96 29.38 3.69 -4.32
C THR A 96 30.56 4.45 -4.94
N ASP A 97 30.32 5.65 -5.48
CA ASP A 97 31.34 6.43 -6.19
C ASP A 97 32.31 7.10 -5.21
N LYS A 98 31.78 7.57 -4.08
CA LYS A 98 32.56 8.15 -2.98
C LYS A 98 31.87 7.92 -1.63
N PRO A 99 32.62 7.56 -0.57
CA PRO A 99 32.08 7.51 0.78
C PRO A 99 31.42 8.84 1.13
N THR A 100 30.13 8.79 1.40
CA THR A 100 29.33 9.98 1.74
C THR A 100 28.67 9.71 3.08
N SER A 101 28.90 10.59 4.04
CA SER A 101 28.32 10.49 5.37
C SER A 101 27.59 11.77 5.75
N ALA A 102 26.62 11.62 6.65
CA ALA A 102 25.90 12.74 7.24
C ALA A 102 25.52 12.42 8.68
N THR A 103 25.36 13.47 9.48
CA THR A 103 24.81 13.38 10.83
C THR A 103 23.31 13.60 10.80
N ILE A 104 22.56 12.66 11.37
CA ILE A 104 21.10 12.70 11.50
C ILE A 104 20.78 12.76 12.99
N ASP A 105 19.96 13.73 13.39
CA ASP A 105 19.51 13.85 14.77
C ASP A 105 18.16 13.16 14.95
N LEU A 106 18.18 11.98 15.59
CA LEU A 106 16.96 11.18 15.77
C LEU A 106 15.96 11.82 16.74
N SER A 107 16.38 12.84 17.51
CA SER A 107 15.48 13.59 18.39
C SER A 107 14.66 14.67 17.65
N LYS A 108 15.00 14.96 16.39
CA LYS A 108 14.35 15.99 15.57
C LYS A 108 13.37 15.38 14.57
N ASN A 109 12.51 16.23 14.00
CA ASN A 109 11.48 15.87 12.99
C ASN A 109 12.04 15.43 11.62
N THR A 110 13.30 15.01 11.54
CA THR A 110 13.90 14.43 10.32
C THR A 110 13.58 12.94 10.15
N THR A 111 13.07 12.29 11.22
CA THR A 111 12.63 10.90 11.19
C THR A 111 11.15 10.82 10.83
N TYR A 112 10.79 9.85 9.99
CA TYR A 112 9.38 9.59 9.67
C TYR A 112 8.74 8.65 10.70
N GLY A 113 9.51 7.69 11.23
CA GLY A 113 9.01 6.67 12.16
C GLY A 113 9.81 5.37 12.08
N VAL A 114 9.24 4.31 12.65
CA VAL A 114 9.79 2.97 12.70
C VAL A 114 8.96 2.04 11.82
N MET A 115 9.62 1.45 10.83
CA MET A 115 9.08 0.49 9.88
C MET A 115 9.26 -0.93 10.42
N MET A 116 8.17 -1.69 10.42
CA MET A 116 8.10 -3.12 10.77
C MET A 116 8.68 -3.47 12.15
N ASP A 117 8.58 -2.55 13.13
CA ASP A 117 9.17 -2.72 14.47
C ASP A 117 10.69 -2.97 14.48
N ASP A 118 11.38 -2.62 13.40
CA ASP A 118 12.80 -2.96 13.23
C ASP A 118 13.63 -1.75 12.77
N TYR A 119 13.18 -0.98 11.76
CA TYR A 119 14.01 0.07 11.16
C TYR A 119 13.47 1.48 11.32
N ILE A 120 14.30 2.41 11.78
CA ILE A 120 14.00 3.84 11.76
C ILE A 120 14.20 4.36 10.33
N VAL A 121 13.14 4.92 9.77
CA VAL A 121 13.14 5.52 8.43
C VAL A 121 13.19 7.03 8.53
N ALA A 122 14.06 7.65 7.74
CA ALA A 122 14.25 9.10 7.71
C ALA A 122 14.36 9.64 6.28
N GLN A 123 14.19 10.95 6.16
CA GLN A 123 14.47 11.65 4.90
C GLN A 123 15.97 11.58 4.59
N ALA A 124 16.29 11.46 3.30
CA ALA A 124 17.67 11.48 2.84
C ALA A 124 18.40 12.76 3.29
N PRO A 125 19.56 12.61 3.95
CA PRO A 125 20.46 13.72 4.21
C PRO A 125 21.01 14.33 2.91
N ALA A 126 21.50 15.56 2.98
CA ALA A 126 22.12 16.20 1.83
C ALA A 126 23.31 15.36 1.29
N GLY A 127 23.33 15.12 -0.02
CA GLY A 127 24.38 14.36 -0.71
C GLY A 127 24.13 12.86 -0.83
N PHE A 128 23.09 12.33 -0.20
CA PHE A 128 22.67 10.92 -0.34
C PHE A 128 21.94 10.72 -1.68
N LYS A 129 22.04 9.51 -2.24
CA LYS A 129 21.55 9.20 -3.59
C LYS A 129 20.04 8.97 -3.66
N ASP A 130 19.49 8.22 -2.72
CA ASP A 130 18.05 7.92 -2.66
C ASP A 130 17.30 8.96 -1.82
N LYS A 131 15.96 8.87 -1.75
CA LYS A 131 15.14 9.82 -0.97
C LYS A 131 14.82 9.35 0.44
N TYR A 132 14.79 8.04 0.65
CA TYR A 132 14.34 7.41 1.89
C TYR A 132 15.34 6.35 2.32
N TYR A 133 15.71 6.39 3.60
CA TYR A 133 16.74 5.51 4.15
C TYR A 133 16.32 4.89 5.47
N ARG A 134 16.77 3.65 5.69
CA ARG A 134 16.80 3.00 7.01
C ARG A 134 18.10 3.42 7.69
N VAL A 135 18.00 4.38 8.59
CA VAL A 135 19.17 5.06 9.18
C VAL A 135 19.64 4.42 10.48
N ALA A 136 18.74 3.70 11.14
CA ALA A 136 19.01 2.96 12.36
C ALA A 136 18.02 1.79 12.49
N ALA A 137 18.28 0.89 13.43
CA ALA A 137 17.36 -0.15 13.83
C ALA A 137 17.01 -0.02 15.32
N VAL A 138 15.84 -0.51 15.69
CA VAL A 138 15.39 -0.60 17.08
C VAL A 138 15.47 -2.04 17.56
N GLU A 139 15.72 -2.21 18.85
CA GLU A 139 15.78 -3.53 19.47
C GLU A 139 15.11 -3.49 20.83
N LYS A 140 14.21 -4.44 21.08
CA LYS A 140 13.49 -4.48 22.35
C LYS A 140 14.41 -4.95 23.48
N ALA A 141 14.48 -4.16 24.54
CA ALA A 141 15.26 -4.41 25.74
C ALA A 141 14.37 -4.32 26.98
N GLY A 142 13.71 -5.44 27.32
CA GLY A 142 12.69 -5.47 28.36
C GLY A 142 11.45 -4.66 27.96
N ASP A 143 11.07 -3.69 28.79
CA ASP A 143 9.95 -2.77 28.54
C ASP A 143 10.34 -1.54 27.72
N LYS A 144 11.64 -1.39 27.39
CA LYS A 144 12.18 -0.27 26.61
C LYS A 144 12.79 -0.74 25.29
N TRP A 145 13.20 0.21 24.48
CA TRP A 145 13.85 -0.01 23.19
C TRP A 145 15.24 0.62 23.15
N ASN A 146 16.17 -0.08 22.52
CA ASN A 146 17.50 0.42 22.21
C ASN A 146 17.57 0.76 20.73
N ILE A 147 18.50 1.65 20.38
CA ILE A 147 18.87 1.94 19.00
C ILE A 147 20.22 1.31 18.69
N LYS A 148 20.30 0.67 17.52
CA LYS A 148 21.51 0.15 16.90
C LYS A 148 21.60 0.61 15.45
N SER A 149 22.75 0.39 14.81
CA SER A 149 22.90 0.59 13.37
C SER A 149 21.95 -0.29 12.57
N ALA A 150 21.36 0.24 11.49
CA ALA A 150 20.59 -0.57 10.55
C ALA A 150 21.46 -1.62 9.84
N SER A 151 22.71 -1.26 9.54
CA SER A 151 23.72 -2.10 8.89
C SER A 151 25.11 -1.60 9.31
N GLN A 152 26.10 -2.50 9.27
CA GLN A 152 27.49 -2.19 9.59
C GLN A 152 28.41 -2.67 8.47
N LYS A 153 29.17 -1.75 7.87
CA LYS A 153 30.18 -2.03 6.84
C LYS A 153 31.29 -0.98 6.97
N ASP A 154 32.50 -1.33 6.59
CA ASP A 154 33.62 -0.38 6.46
C ASP A 154 33.51 0.31 5.09
N ILE A 155 32.81 1.45 5.03
CA ILE A 155 32.49 2.15 3.78
C ILE A 155 33.67 3.02 3.33
N ASP A 156 34.37 3.65 4.27
CA ASP A 156 35.50 4.52 3.98
C ASP A 156 36.87 3.80 3.96
N LYS A 157 36.89 2.50 4.28
CA LYS A 157 38.08 1.62 4.28
C LYS A 157 39.12 2.02 5.32
N ASP A 158 38.68 2.60 6.45
CA ASP A 158 39.56 2.93 7.57
C ASP A 158 39.86 1.71 8.49
N GLY A 159 39.25 0.55 8.20
CA GLY A 159 39.39 -0.67 8.98
C GLY A 159 38.42 -0.79 10.15
N LYS A 160 37.45 0.13 10.29
CA LYS A 160 36.40 0.10 11.31
C LYS A 160 35.03 -0.03 10.66
N ALA A 161 34.10 -0.58 11.43
CA ALA A 161 32.72 -0.71 10.97
C ALA A 161 31.98 0.62 11.13
N ASP A 162 31.48 1.15 10.02
CA ASP A 162 30.63 2.33 10.00
C ASP A 162 29.17 1.98 10.26
N TRP A 163 28.42 2.94 10.79
CA TRP A 163 26.97 2.91 10.74
C TRP A 163 26.51 3.22 9.33
N VAL A 164 25.76 2.29 8.73
CA VAL A 164 25.34 2.39 7.34
C VAL A 164 23.83 2.59 7.25
N ALA A 165 23.45 3.64 6.52
CA ALA A 165 22.08 3.87 6.11
C ALA A 165 21.82 3.11 4.81
N GLU A 166 20.93 2.12 4.87
CA GLU A 166 20.53 1.32 3.71
C GLU A 166 19.32 1.96 3.04
N SER A 167 19.21 1.83 1.71
CA SER A 167 18.03 2.34 0.99
C SER A 167 16.73 1.76 1.57
N ALA A 168 15.73 2.63 1.71
CA ALA A 168 14.35 2.27 2.02
C ALA A 168 13.41 2.57 0.85
N GLN A 169 13.94 2.98 -0.31
CA GLN A 169 13.19 3.57 -1.42
C GLN A 169 12.04 2.68 -1.91
N THR A 170 12.25 1.37 -1.94
CA THR A 170 11.23 0.38 -2.33
C THR A 170 10.35 -0.03 -1.15
N CYS A 171 10.93 -0.11 0.06
CA CYS A 171 10.25 -0.56 1.27
C CYS A 171 9.11 0.39 1.70
N VAL A 172 9.37 1.70 1.63
CA VAL A 172 8.40 2.71 2.07
C VAL A 172 7.15 2.76 1.21
N ASN A 173 7.20 2.27 -0.03
CA ASN A 173 6.01 2.23 -0.89
C ASN A 173 4.92 1.31 -0.33
N CYS A 174 5.32 0.27 0.42
CA CYS A 174 4.39 -0.71 0.97
C CYS A 174 4.19 -0.54 2.49
N HIS A 175 5.28 -0.35 3.22
CA HIS A 175 5.22 -0.33 4.70
C HIS A 175 5.01 1.06 5.27
N ALA A 176 5.29 2.12 4.50
CA ALA A 176 5.14 3.50 4.94
C ALA A 176 4.56 4.37 3.81
N SER A 177 3.52 3.87 3.13
CA SER A 177 2.95 4.44 1.89
C SER A 177 2.55 5.91 2.01
N GLY A 178 2.26 6.38 3.23
CA GLY A 178 2.03 7.77 3.55
C GLY A 178 3.23 8.69 3.33
N VAL A 179 4.45 8.20 3.55
CA VAL A 179 5.70 8.95 3.36
C VAL A 179 5.88 9.38 1.89
N PRO A 180 5.93 8.47 0.89
CA PRO A 180 6.12 8.88 -0.50
C PRO A 180 4.91 9.61 -1.10
N SER A 181 3.71 9.41 -0.55
CA SER A 181 2.50 10.11 -1.00
C SER A 181 2.32 11.49 -0.37
N GLY A 182 3.11 11.85 0.64
CA GLY A 182 2.97 13.11 1.37
C GLY A 182 1.69 13.18 2.21
N SER A 183 1.14 12.02 2.61
CA SER A 183 -0.03 11.96 3.49
C SER A 183 0.33 12.48 4.89
N PRO A 184 -0.59 13.16 5.59
CA PRO A 184 -0.42 13.48 7.01
C PRO A 184 -0.17 12.25 7.90
N THR A 185 -0.65 11.08 7.49
CA THR A 185 -0.33 9.81 8.14
C THR A 185 0.81 9.14 7.37
N ALA A 186 2.02 9.11 7.94
CA ALA A 186 3.21 8.55 7.30
C ALA A 186 3.13 7.02 7.06
N GLY A 187 2.51 6.28 7.99
CA GLY A 187 2.32 4.84 7.87
C GLY A 187 1.18 4.45 6.93
N PHE A 188 0.81 3.18 6.97
CA PHE A 188 -0.38 2.70 6.25
C PHE A 188 -1.66 3.39 6.78
N SER A 189 -2.52 3.81 5.88
CA SER A 189 -3.69 4.66 6.17
C SER A 189 -4.95 4.15 5.47
N CYS A 190 -6.12 4.69 5.83
CA CYS A 190 -7.37 4.42 5.11
C CYS A 190 -7.20 4.70 3.60
N GLU A 191 -6.51 5.79 3.30
CA GLU A 191 -6.25 6.29 1.95
C GLU A 191 -5.22 5.45 1.19
N SER A 192 -4.47 4.58 1.87
CA SER A 192 -3.57 3.61 1.21
C SER A 192 -4.33 2.57 0.40
N CYS A 193 -5.56 2.24 0.82
CA CYS A 193 -6.47 1.40 0.05
C CYS A 193 -7.48 2.24 -0.75
N HIS A 194 -8.07 3.24 -0.12
CA HIS A 194 -9.21 3.96 -0.67
C HIS A 194 -8.84 5.13 -1.60
N GLY A 195 -7.56 5.48 -1.69
CA GLY A 195 -7.08 6.66 -2.41
C GLY A 195 -7.31 7.96 -1.62
N PRO A 196 -6.95 9.12 -2.21
CA PRO A 196 -7.03 10.43 -1.55
C PRO A 196 -8.46 10.79 -1.11
N GLY A 197 -8.62 11.14 0.17
CA GLY A 197 -9.92 11.30 0.81
C GLY A 197 -10.50 12.71 0.84
N SER A 198 -9.75 13.76 0.46
CA SER A 198 -10.18 15.17 0.59
C SER A 198 -11.52 15.50 -0.06
N VAL A 199 -11.76 15.03 -1.29
CA VAL A 199 -13.04 15.25 -2.00
C VAL A 199 -14.17 14.55 -1.25
N HIS A 200 -13.94 13.32 -0.79
CA HIS A 200 -14.94 12.58 -0.02
C HIS A 200 -15.23 13.23 1.33
N ALA A 201 -14.20 13.68 2.05
CA ALA A 201 -14.34 14.33 3.35
C ALA A 201 -15.21 15.59 3.26
N ASN A 202 -14.98 16.42 2.24
CA ASN A 202 -15.66 17.70 2.03
C ASN A 202 -17.00 17.61 1.29
N ALA A 203 -17.33 16.47 0.69
CA ALA A 203 -18.59 16.29 -0.02
C ALA A 203 -19.81 16.27 0.93
N THR A 204 -20.96 16.67 0.40
CA THR A 204 -22.24 16.52 1.10
C THR A 204 -22.54 15.04 1.35
N TYR A 205 -23.37 14.73 2.35
CA TYR A 205 -23.72 13.35 2.66
C TYR A 205 -24.36 12.61 1.46
N ALA A 206 -25.14 13.33 0.64
CA ALA A 206 -25.76 12.77 -0.56
C ALA A 206 -24.72 12.36 -1.62
N ASP A 207 -23.64 13.14 -1.75
CA ASP A 207 -22.64 12.97 -2.81
C ASP A 207 -21.50 12.01 -2.41
N LYS A 208 -21.26 11.80 -1.11
CA LYS A 208 -20.16 10.94 -0.59
C LYS A 208 -20.08 9.54 -1.23
N LYS A 209 -21.20 8.98 -1.70
CA LYS A 209 -21.25 7.65 -2.34
C LYS A 209 -20.56 7.59 -3.70
N THR A 210 -20.36 8.72 -4.37
CA THR A 210 -19.76 8.77 -5.72
C THR A 210 -18.31 9.26 -5.71
N THR A 211 -17.83 9.75 -4.57
CA THR A 211 -16.51 10.41 -4.47
C THR A 211 -15.37 9.46 -4.11
N MET A 212 -15.65 8.21 -3.76
CA MET A 212 -14.64 7.20 -3.40
C MET A 212 -15.14 5.82 -3.83
N LYS A 213 -14.46 5.22 -4.81
CA LYS A 213 -14.86 3.94 -5.41
C LYS A 213 -14.32 2.77 -4.59
N LEU A 214 -15.16 1.78 -4.29
CA LEU A 214 -14.72 0.56 -3.61
C LEU A 214 -13.76 -0.27 -4.47
N SER A 215 -13.90 -0.22 -5.80
CA SER A 215 -13.00 -0.91 -6.72
C SER A 215 -11.54 -0.45 -6.57
N THR A 216 -11.31 0.83 -6.22
CA THR A 216 -9.98 1.34 -5.90
C THR A 216 -9.36 0.58 -4.72
N ALA A 217 -10.13 0.33 -3.66
CA ALA A 217 -9.66 -0.43 -2.52
C ALA A 217 -9.48 -1.92 -2.83
N GLU A 218 -10.35 -2.51 -3.65
CA GLU A 218 -10.24 -3.90 -4.09
C GLU A 218 -8.95 -4.15 -4.88
N GLU A 219 -8.60 -3.23 -5.78
CA GLU A 219 -7.38 -3.28 -6.60
C GLU A 219 -6.11 -2.92 -5.80
N SER A 220 -6.23 -2.12 -4.73
CA SER A 220 -5.08 -1.62 -3.96
C SER A 220 -4.20 -2.71 -3.35
N CYS A 221 -4.76 -3.90 -3.09
CA CYS A 221 -4.06 -5.00 -2.44
C CYS A 221 -2.75 -5.34 -3.18
N ILE A 222 -2.80 -5.38 -4.52
CA ILE A 222 -1.68 -5.77 -5.38
C ILE A 222 -0.70 -4.63 -5.67
N ASN A 223 -0.95 -3.42 -5.17
CA ASN A 223 0.03 -2.33 -5.22
C ASN A 223 1.22 -2.64 -4.31
N CYS A 224 0.97 -3.35 -3.20
CA CYS A 224 1.98 -3.73 -2.22
C CYS A 224 2.29 -5.22 -2.23
N HIS A 225 1.26 -6.06 -2.35
CA HIS A 225 1.41 -7.51 -2.49
C HIS A 225 1.76 -7.92 -3.93
N LYS A 226 2.60 -7.11 -4.58
CA LYS A 226 3.22 -7.38 -5.86
C LYS A 226 4.51 -8.16 -5.61
N SER A 227 4.82 -9.12 -6.46
CA SER A 227 6.16 -9.73 -6.46
C SER A 227 6.65 -9.75 -7.89
N ASP A 228 6.72 -8.60 -8.55
CA ASP A 228 7.11 -8.63 -9.96
C ASP A 228 8.60 -8.93 -10.10
N PRO A 229 8.98 -9.81 -11.04
CA PRO A 229 10.37 -9.96 -11.41
C PRO A 229 10.86 -8.70 -12.13
N VAL A 230 12.18 -8.55 -12.18
CA VAL A 230 12.88 -7.57 -13.01
C VAL A 230 13.87 -8.31 -13.91
N LYS A 231 14.47 -7.61 -14.87
CA LYS A 231 15.61 -8.15 -15.60
C LYS A 231 16.90 -7.74 -14.91
N ASP A 232 17.81 -8.68 -14.71
CA ASP A 232 19.18 -8.37 -14.31
C ASP A 232 19.97 -7.73 -15.48
N LYS A 233 21.25 -7.42 -15.23
CA LYS A 233 22.17 -6.85 -16.22
C LYS A 233 22.40 -7.75 -17.45
N ASP A 234 22.16 -9.05 -17.31
CA ASP A 234 22.37 -10.06 -18.36
C ASP A 234 21.04 -10.39 -19.08
N GLY A 235 19.92 -9.77 -18.65
CA GLY A 235 18.59 -9.92 -19.23
C GLY A 235 17.77 -11.07 -18.65
N ASN A 236 18.27 -11.76 -17.61
CA ASN A 236 17.55 -12.85 -16.95
C ASN A 236 16.45 -12.29 -16.06
N PHE A 237 15.31 -12.99 -15.99
CA PHE A 237 14.28 -12.67 -15.02
C PHE A 237 14.78 -13.01 -13.62
N VAL A 238 14.94 -12.00 -12.78
CA VAL A 238 15.32 -12.14 -11.39
C VAL A 238 14.27 -11.52 -10.50
N THR A 239 14.22 -11.96 -9.25
CA THR A 239 13.36 -11.35 -8.25
C THR A 239 14.03 -11.42 -6.89
N ASP A 240 13.90 -10.37 -6.08
CA ASP A 240 14.44 -10.36 -4.73
C ASP A 240 13.85 -11.49 -3.88
N ASN A 241 12.63 -11.91 -4.23
CA ASN A 241 12.01 -13.10 -3.69
C ASN A 241 10.99 -13.68 -4.68
N HIS A 242 11.05 -15.00 -4.87
CA HIS A 242 10.02 -15.71 -5.60
C HIS A 242 8.80 -15.84 -4.63
N HIS A 243 7.56 -15.65 -5.11
CA HIS A 243 6.30 -16.01 -4.43
C HIS A 243 5.77 -15.16 -3.29
N GLY A 244 4.91 -14.21 -3.67
CA GLY A 244 3.85 -13.71 -2.80
C GLY A 244 2.48 -13.94 -3.44
N THR A 245 1.56 -13.03 -3.13
CA THR A 245 0.17 -13.04 -3.59
C THR A 245 0.01 -13.04 -5.11
N ARG A 246 1.03 -12.65 -5.91
CA ARG A 246 0.98 -12.69 -7.41
C ARG A 246 0.58 -14.07 -7.96
N ASN A 247 0.98 -15.12 -7.26
CA ASN A 247 0.75 -16.50 -7.67
C ASN A 247 -0.74 -16.88 -7.60
N PHE A 248 -1.54 -16.09 -6.90
CA PHE A 248 -2.99 -16.21 -6.87
C PHE A 248 -3.60 -16.24 -8.28
N PHE A 249 -3.13 -15.39 -9.20
CA PHE A 249 -3.71 -15.30 -10.55
C PHE A 249 -3.51 -16.55 -11.40
N ALA A 250 -2.54 -17.40 -11.05
CA ALA A 250 -2.35 -18.71 -11.68
C ALA A 250 -3.24 -19.81 -11.06
N SER A 251 -3.88 -19.55 -9.91
CA SER A 251 -4.75 -20.51 -9.25
C SER A 251 -6.09 -20.65 -9.95
N LYS A 252 -6.77 -21.79 -9.70
CA LYS A 252 -8.16 -21.97 -10.14
C LYS A 252 -9.11 -20.96 -9.50
N HIS A 253 -8.88 -20.59 -8.24
CA HIS A 253 -9.66 -19.58 -7.54
C HIS A 253 -9.71 -18.24 -8.30
N ALA A 254 -8.59 -17.81 -8.90
CA ALA A 254 -8.57 -16.58 -9.70
C ALA A 254 -9.18 -16.75 -11.11
N GLN A 255 -9.20 -17.97 -11.65
CA GLN A 255 -9.58 -18.24 -13.05
C GLN A 255 -11.05 -18.60 -13.24
N THR A 256 -11.71 -19.19 -12.24
CA THR A 256 -13.09 -19.71 -12.39
C THR A 256 -14.16 -18.65 -12.15
N GLY A 257 -13.83 -17.57 -11.46
CA GLY A 257 -14.81 -16.56 -11.04
C GLY A 257 -15.77 -17.04 -9.94
N GLU A 258 -15.52 -18.22 -9.35
CA GLU A 258 -16.36 -18.79 -8.29
C GLU A 258 -16.15 -18.10 -6.93
N ILE A 259 -15.13 -17.27 -6.79
CA ILE A 259 -14.84 -16.51 -5.58
C ILE A 259 -14.70 -15.01 -5.89
N ASN A 260 -15.00 -14.16 -4.91
CA ASN A 260 -14.84 -12.71 -5.00
C ASN A 260 -13.38 -12.27 -4.73
N GLY A 261 -12.45 -12.86 -5.48
CA GLY A 261 -11.00 -12.59 -5.37
C GLY A 261 -10.48 -12.69 -3.93
N CYS A 262 -9.56 -11.78 -3.59
CA CYS A 262 -8.90 -11.68 -2.28
C CYS A 262 -9.89 -11.60 -1.12
N LEU A 263 -11.00 -10.86 -1.32
CA LEU A 263 -12.00 -10.57 -0.30
C LEU A 263 -12.86 -11.79 0.07
N THR A 264 -12.70 -12.93 -0.59
CA THR A 264 -13.34 -14.18 -0.17
C THR A 264 -12.76 -14.65 1.15
N CYS A 265 -11.42 -14.68 1.24
CA CYS A 265 -10.68 -15.15 2.40
C CYS A 265 -10.25 -14.00 3.33
N HIS A 266 -10.02 -12.81 2.78
CA HIS A 266 -9.51 -11.66 3.51
C HIS A 266 -10.60 -10.67 3.93
N GLY A 267 -10.39 -10.01 5.08
CA GLY A 267 -11.26 -8.99 5.64
C GLY A 267 -10.48 -7.70 5.95
N PRO A 268 -10.47 -6.68 5.08
CA PRO A 268 -9.58 -5.51 5.23
C PRO A 268 -9.90 -4.62 6.43
N HIS A 269 -11.12 -4.73 6.97
CA HIS A 269 -11.60 -3.92 8.08
C HIS A 269 -11.55 -4.62 9.44
N LYS A 270 -10.91 -5.78 9.56
CA LYS A 270 -10.83 -6.49 10.84
C LYS A 270 -9.63 -7.43 10.85
N ALA A 271 -8.84 -7.36 11.92
CA ALA A 271 -7.83 -8.36 12.20
C ALA A 271 -8.45 -9.62 12.84
N ASN A 272 -7.90 -10.78 12.51
CA ASN A 272 -8.12 -12.01 13.27
C ASN A 272 -7.28 -12.01 14.57
N ALA A 273 -7.30 -13.10 15.34
CA ALA A 273 -6.58 -13.21 16.61
C ALA A 273 -5.06 -12.95 16.49
N SER A 274 -4.48 -13.24 15.32
CA SER A 274 -3.06 -13.05 15.03
C SER A 274 -2.73 -11.67 14.45
N GLY A 275 -3.70 -10.75 14.35
CA GLY A 275 -3.47 -9.42 13.79
C GLY A 275 -3.53 -9.36 12.25
N VAL A 276 -3.80 -10.47 11.56
CA VAL A 276 -3.80 -10.53 10.08
C VAL A 276 -5.20 -10.35 9.51
N LEU A 277 -5.29 -9.93 8.25
CA LEU A 277 -6.56 -9.63 7.57
C LEU A 277 -7.28 -10.89 7.05
N LEU A 278 -7.29 -11.99 7.80
CA LEU A 278 -8.05 -13.19 7.45
C LEU A 278 -9.45 -13.13 8.10
N LYS A 279 -10.47 -13.66 7.42
CA LYS A 279 -11.83 -13.70 7.97
C LYS A 279 -12.02 -14.69 9.12
N LYS A 280 -11.10 -15.65 9.26
CA LYS A 280 -11.02 -16.62 10.36
C LYS A 280 -9.60 -16.63 10.93
N ASP A 281 -9.41 -17.34 12.04
CA ASP A 281 -8.12 -17.38 12.73
C ASP A 281 -7.10 -18.27 12.00
N THR A 282 -7.56 -19.29 11.27
CA THR A 282 -6.68 -20.17 10.48
C THR A 282 -7.10 -20.27 8.99
N PRO A 283 -6.14 -20.51 8.07
CA PRO A 283 -6.47 -20.83 6.68
C PRO A 283 -7.34 -22.08 6.54
N LEU A 284 -7.11 -23.11 7.36
CA LEU A 284 -7.88 -24.37 7.30
C LEU A 284 -9.38 -24.12 7.53
N GLU A 285 -9.73 -23.30 8.51
CA GLU A 285 -11.14 -22.94 8.77
C GLU A 285 -11.77 -22.23 7.57
N ILE A 286 -11.06 -21.30 6.93
CA ILE A 286 -11.54 -20.60 5.74
C ILE A 286 -11.74 -21.58 4.59
N CYS A 287 -10.76 -22.46 4.34
CA CYS A 287 -10.84 -23.40 3.24
C CYS A 287 -12.00 -24.39 3.44
N ASN A 288 -12.28 -24.79 4.69
CA ASN A 288 -13.38 -25.69 5.02
C ASN A 288 -14.77 -25.06 4.82
N ASP A 289 -14.90 -23.73 4.68
CA ASP A 289 -16.18 -23.11 4.30
C ASP A 289 -16.65 -23.57 2.89
N CYS A 290 -15.76 -24.12 2.05
CA CYS A 290 -16.11 -24.69 0.72
C CYS A 290 -15.53 -26.09 0.47
N HIS A 291 -14.40 -26.44 1.08
CA HIS A 291 -13.72 -27.73 0.95
C HIS A 291 -13.96 -28.63 2.19
N GLU A 292 -15.16 -28.59 2.74
CA GLU A 292 -15.55 -29.30 3.97
C GLU A 292 -15.13 -30.78 3.92
N GLY A 293 -14.36 -31.19 4.93
CA GLY A 293 -13.88 -32.57 5.09
C GLY A 293 -12.83 -33.04 4.08
N LYS A 294 -12.33 -32.15 3.21
CA LYS A 294 -11.34 -32.49 2.16
C LYS A 294 -9.92 -32.03 2.47
N LEU A 295 -9.75 -31.20 3.50
CA LEU A 295 -8.47 -30.59 3.85
C LEU A 295 -8.13 -30.84 5.31
N ASP A 296 -6.84 -31.04 5.55
CA ASP A 296 -6.21 -31.00 6.86
C ASP A 296 -5.03 -30.01 6.85
N GLN A 297 -4.42 -29.78 8.01
CA GLN A 297 -3.32 -28.82 8.12
C GLN A 297 -2.11 -29.21 7.26
N ALA A 298 -1.80 -30.51 7.15
CA ALA A 298 -0.70 -31.00 6.34
C ALA A 298 -0.93 -30.68 4.86
N LYS A 299 -2.18 -30.80 4.38
CA LYS A 299 -2.56 -30.43 3.03
C LYS A 299 -2.44 -28.94 2.80
N ILE A 300 -2.88 -28.11 3.75
CA ILE A 300 -2.68 -26.64 3.68
C ILE A 300 -1.18 -26.31 3.55
N ASP A 301 -0.33 -26.97 4.34
CA ASP A 301 1.13 -26.84 4.30
C ASP A 301 1.76 -27.26 2.98
N GLN A 302 1.18 -28.26 2.32
CA GLN A 302 1.59 -28.65 0.97
C GLN A 302 1.15 -27.65 -0.11
N ILE A 303 -0.09 -27.17 -0.07
CA ILE A 303 -0.68 -26.37 -1.17
C ILE A 303 -0.38 -24.88 -1.07
N MET A 304 -0.14 -24.38 0.15
CA MET A 304 0.30 -23.01 0.45
C MET A 304 1.67 -23.09 1.11
N TRP A 305 2.68 -23.59 0.42
CA TRP A 305 3.99 -23.85 1.00
C TRP A 305 4.70 -22.54 1.42
N LYS A 306 5.61 -22.63 2.39
CA LYS A 306 6.46 -21.52 2.84
C LYS A 306 7.66 -21.43 1.91
N ASN A 307 7.98 -20.23 1.43
CA ASN A 307 9.14 -20.04 0.57
C ASN A 307 10.45 -20.21 1.38
N PRO A 308 11.30 -21.21 1.06
CA PRO A 308 12.54 -21.43 1.80
C PRO A 308 13.61 -20.37 1.53
N SER A 309 13.48 -19.56 0.47
CA SER A 309 14.41 -18.45 0.19
C SER A 309 14.09 -17.18 0.99
N ASP A 310 12.92 -17.10 1.62
CA ASP A 310 12.55 -16.01 2.52
C ASP A 310 13.00 -16.30 3.95
N ALA A 311 14.28 -15.99 4.24
CA ALA A 311 14.91 -16.24 5.53
C ALA A 311 14.25 -15.52 6.72
N TYR A 312 13.42 -14.51 6.44
CA TYR A 312 12.85 -13.65 7.46
C TYR A 312 11.34 -13.83 7.61
N GLY A 313 10.71 -14.69 6.80
CA GLY A 313 9.26 -14.86 6.78
C GLY A 313 8.52 -13.55 6.46
N HIS A 314 9.18 -12.65 5.72
CA HIS A 314 8.60 -11.36 5.29
C HIS A 314 7.44 -11.54 4.32
N ILE A 315 7.29 -12.74 3.73
CA ILE A 315 6.35 -13.00 2.66
C ILE A 315 5.26 -13.96 3.11
N THR A 316 4.05 -13.68 2.64
CA THR A 316 2.92 -14.57 2.77
C THR A 316 3.20 -15.90 2.07
N ARG A 317 2.75 -17.01 2.67
CA ARG A 317 2.77 -18.34 2.05
C ARG A 317 2.25 -18.32 0.61
N ASP A 318 2.65 -19.28 -0.22
CA ASP A 318 2.23 -19.33 -1.62
C ASP A 318 0.69 -19.31 -1.77
N HIS A 319 0.20 -18.57 -2.76
CA HIS A 319 -1.23 -18.41 -3.08
C HIS A 319 -1.62 -19.07 -4.41
N SER A 320 -0.74 -19.89 -5.01
CA SER A 320 -1.07 -20.63 -6.23
C SER A 320 -2.02 -21.80 -5.98
N PHE A 321 -2.08 -22.29 -4.74
CA PHE A 321 -2.84 -23.46 -4.32
C PHE A 321 -2.55 -24.68 -5.19
N THR A 322 -1.28 -25.07 -5.28
CA THR A 322 -0.72 -26.15 -6.14
C THR A 322 -0.58 -25.86 -7.63
N ALA A 323 -1.11 -24.74 -8.14
CA ALA A 323 -0.85 -24.37 -9.53
C ALA A 323 0.65 -24.18 -9.81
N MET A 324 1.43 -23.87 -8.76
CA MET A 324 2.89 -23.84 -8.78
C MET A 324 3.44 -24.57 -7.55
N LYS A 325 4.14 -25.68 -7.78
CA LYS A 325 4.87 -26.38 -6.71
C LYS A 325 6.27 -25.82 -6.62
N TYR A 326 6.80 -25.74 -5.40
CA TYR A 326 8.15 -25.22 -5.19
C TYR A 326 9.22 -25.91 -6.05
N ALA A 327 9.19 -27.24 -6.11
CA ALA A 327 10.18 -28.04 -6.85
C ALA A 327 10.19 -27.78 -8.36
N ASP A 328 9.10 -27.27 -8.93
CA ASP A 328 8.97 -27.07 -10.37
C ASP A 328 9.60 -25.75 -10.83
N LEU A 329 9.91 -24.84 -9.91
CA LEU A 329 10.30 -23.46 -10.23
C LEU A 329 11.77 -23.33 -10.67
N GLY A 330 12.62 -24.27 -10.26
CA GLY A 330 14.03 -24.28 -10.62
C GLY A 330 14.84 -23.13 -10.00
N ASP A 331 14.34 -22.53 -8.91
CA ASP A 331 15.03 -21.48 -8.17
C ASP A 331 16.33 -22.01 -7.57
N ASP A 332 17.41 -21.23 -7.73
CA ASP A 332 18.65 -21.47 -7.01
C ASP A 332 18.72 -20.52 -5.80
N PRO A 333 18.51 -21.02 -4.56
CA PRO A 333 18.54 -20.18 -3.36
C PRO A 333 19.92 -19.58 -3.07
N ALA A 334 20.98 -20.03 -3.75
CA ALA A 334 22.31 -19.44 -3.67
C ALA A 334 22.43 -18.13 -4.48
N THR A 335 21.52 -17.89 -5.44
CA THR A 335 21.50 -16.65 -6.23
C THR A 335 20.69 -15.56 -5.51
N LYS A 336 21.25 -14.35 -5.42
CA LYS A 336 20.59 -13.17 -4.86
C LYS A 336 20.82 -11.96 -5.77
N PRO A 337 19.79 -11.37 -6.39
CA PRO A 337 18.38 -11.82 -6.45
C PRO A 337 18.23 -13.20 -7.12
N ILE A 338 17.12 -13.89 -6.85
CA ILE A 338 16.86 -15.26 -7.32
C ILE A 338 16.55 -15.24 -8.81
N GLU A 339 17.26 -16.04 -9.60
CA GLU A 339 17.00 -16.22 -11.03
C GLU A 339 15.80 -17.15 -11.27
N ILE A 340 14.86 -16.72 -12.11
CA ILE A 340 13.67 -17.48 -12.49
C ILE A 340 13.97 -18.26 -13.77
N LYS A 341 14.15 -19.58 -13.63
CA LYS A 341 14.54 -20.46 -14.76
C LYS A 341 13.39 -21.25 -15.38
N ASN A 342 12.27 -21.41 -14.68
CA ASN A 342 11.15 -22.17 -15.21
C ASN A 342 10.48 -21.45 -16.40
N GLN A 343 10.41 -22.13 -17.55
CA GLN A 343 9.88 -21.54 -18.79
C GLN A 343 8.39 -21.18 -18.69
N THR A 344 7.57 -22.01 -18.03
CA THR A 344 6.14 -21.70 -17.80
C THR A 344 5.99 -20.42 -16.99
N MET A 345 6.86 -20.19 -16.00
CA MET A 345 6.89 -18.96 -15.22
C MET A 345 7.30 -17.76 -16.07
N ILE A 346 8.36 -17.90 -16.87
CA ILE A 346 8.80 -16.84 -17.79
C ILE A 346 7.68 -16.47 -18.77
N ASP A 347 6.94 -17.45 -19.30
CA ASP A 347 5.84 -17.21 -20.23
C ASP A 347 4.65 -16.49 -19.56
N LEU A 348 4.30 -16.89 -18.32
CA LEU A 348 3.31 -16.19 -17.51
C LEU A 348 3.73 -14.76 -17.19
N ILE A 349 4.99 -14.55 -16.80
CA ILE A 349 5.55 -13.22 -16.53
C ILE A 349 5.44 -12.35 -17.78
N LYS A 350 5.86 -12.83 -18.95
CA LYS A 350 5.76 -12.09 -20.21
C LYS A 350 4.32 -11.74 -20.58
N LYS A 351 3.37 -12.62 -20.27
CA LYS A 351 1.94 -12.38 -20.49
C LYS A 351 1.37 -11.33 -19.53
N SER A 352 1.76 -11.39 -18.25
CA SER A 352 1.24 -10.52 -17.20
C SER A 352 1.94 -9.17 -17.12
N LEU A 353 3.20 -9.09 -17.56
CA LEU A 353 4.08 -7.91 -17.52
C LEU A 353 4.69 -7.68 -18.91
N PRO A 354 3.91 -7.18 -19.89
CA PRO A 354 4.35 -7.04 -21.28
C PRO A 354 5.58 -6.13 -21.45
N GLU A 355 5.79 -5.19 -20.53
CA GLU A 355 6.96 -4.32 -20.48
C GLU A 355 8.26 -5.09 -20.26
N LEU A 356 8.24 -6.21 -19.52
CA LEU A 356 9.40 -7.06 -19.31
C LEU A 356 9.60 -8.09 -20.43
N ALA A 357 8.62 -8.25 -21.33
CA ALA A 357 8.73 -9.15 -22.47
C ALA A 357 9.63 -8.59 -23.59
N LYS A 358 9.87 -7.28 -23.59
CA LYS A 358 10.82 -6.57 -24.47
C LYS A 358 12.22 -6.70 -23.91
#